data_AF-A0A227J4E7-F1
#
_entry.id   AF-A0A227J4E7-F1
#
_cell.length_a   1.000
_cell.length_b   1.000
_cell.length_c   1.000
_cell.angle_alpha   90.00
_cell.angle_beta   90.00
_cell.angle_gamma   90.00
#
_symmetry.space_group_name_H-M   'P 1'
#
loop_
_entity.id
_entity.type
_entity.pdbx_description
1 polymer ?
#
loop_
_entity_poly.entity_id
_entity_poly.type
_entity_poly.pdbx_seq_one_letter_code
_entity_poly.pdbx_strand_id
1 'polypeptide(L)'
;QHVSANLNLPSPSLNTPLNWLLTSVDEVMFNQQLHGSAVHINCAFPEPLYSDGEKSAYQSYLSSVEAWRKGGQTYTQRFVSPSFRDIPFCADRKGVVVIGSLSAEHAQEA
;
A
#
# COMPACT_ATOMS: atom_id res chain seq x y z
N GLN A 1 2.56 -4.61 17.74
CA GLN A 1 1.51 -3.88 17.02
C GLN A 1 1.20 -4.65 15.74
N HIS A 2 -0.07 -4.93 15.43
CA HIS A 2 -0.48 -5.86 14.36
C HIS A 2 -0.79 -5.16 13.01
N VAL A 3 -0.72 -3.82 12.96
CA VAL A 3 -1.06 -3.02 11.78
C VAL A 3 0.05 -2.01 11.54
N SER A 4 0.56 -1.94 10.31
CA SER A 4 1.63 -1.03 9.88
C SER A 4 1.13 0.32 9.40
N ALA A 5 -0.11 0.40 8.90
CA ALA A 5 -0.75 1.66 8.53
C ALA A 5 -2.28 1.60 8.68
N ASN A 6 -2.90 2.74 8.98
CA ASN A 6 -4.35 2.90 8.99
C ASN A 6 -4.76 4.02 8.05
N LEU A 7 -5.87 3.83 7.33
CA LEU A 7 -6.50 4.82 6.46
C LEU A 7 -7.98 4.91 6.81
N ASN A 8 -8.43 6.09 7.24
CA ASN A 8 -9.85 6.35 7.48
C ASN A 8 -10.41 7.14 6.30
N LEU A 9 -11.20 6.48 5.46
CA LEU A 9 -11.84 7.14 4.34
C LEU A 9 -13.03 7.99 4.83
N PRO A 10 -13.19 9.20 4.30
CA PRO A 10 -14.39 10.00 4.55
C PRO A 10 -15.62 9.31 3.95
N SER A 11 -16.80 9.73 4.39
CA SER A 11 -18.04 9.30 3.76
C SER A 11 -18.00 9.58 2.24
N PRO A 12 -18.42 8.63 1.38
CA PRO A 12 -18.42 8.79 -0.06
C PRO A 12 -19.13 10.07 -0.50
N SER A 13 -18.45 10.86 -1.33
CA SER A 13 -18.97 12.11 -1.89
C SER A 13 -18.30 12.39 -3.23
N LEU A 14 -19.05 12.99 -4.17
CA LEU A 14 -18.50 13.45 -5.44
C LEU A 14 -17.55 14.64 -5.28
N ASN A 15 -17.57 15.31 -4.12
CA ASN A 15 -16.65 16.38 -3.78
C ASN A 15 -15.27 15.86 -3.37
N THR A 16 -15.17 14.59 -2.95
CA THR A 16 -13.89 13.96 -2.62
C THR A 16 -13.23 13.51 -3.92
N PRO A 17 -12.07 14.04 -4.30
CA PRO A 17 -11.45 13.68 -5.58
C PRO A 17 -10.94 12.22 -5.61
N LEU A 18 -11.15 11.50 -6.71
CA LEU A 18 -10.69 10.10 -6.85
C LEU A 18 -9.17 9.97 -6.85
N ASN A 19 -8.46 10.95 -7.38
CA ASN A 19 -6.99 11.01 -7.33
C ASN A 19 -6.48 11.04 -5.88
N TRP A 20 -7.14 11.80 -4.99
CA TRP A 20 -6.80 11.79 -3.57
C TRP A 20 -7.00 10.40 -2.97
N LEU A 21 -8.17 9.78 -3.23
CA LEU A 21 -8.47 8.44 -2.74
C LEU A 21 -7.41 7.42 -3.16
N LEU A 22 -7.04 7.41 -4.45
CA LEU A 22 -6.05 6.48 -4.99
C LEU A 22 -4.66 6.73 -4.41
N THR A 23 -4.21 7.99 -4.35
CA THR A 23 -2.91 8.32 -3.74
C THR A 23 -2.86 7.95 -2.25
N SER A 24 -3.94 8.14 -1.49
CA SER A 24 -4.00 7.74 -0.08
C SER A 24 -3.93 6.21 0.11
N VAL A 25 -4.55 5.44 -0.80
CA VAL A 25 -4.41 3.98 -0.80
C VAL A 25 -2.99 3.56 -1.14
N ASP A 26 -2.39 4.16 -2.18
CA ASP A 26 -1.01 3.86 -2.56
C ASP A 26 -0.01 4.18 -1.44
N GLU A 27 -0.25 5.24 -0.67
CA GLU A 27 0.60 5.61 0.47
C GLU A 27 0.61 4.53 1.55
N VAL A 28 -0.56 4.02 1.95
CA VAL A 28 -0.62 2.99 2.99
C VAL A 28 -0.09 1.63 2.49
N MET A 29 -0.29 1.32 1.20
CA MET A 29 0.27 0.12 0.58
C MET A 29 1.80 0.20 0.49
N PHE A 30 2.33 1.37 0.15
CA PHE A 30 3.77 1.61 0.17
C PHE A 30 4.37 1.47 1.57
N ASN A 31 3.71 2.01 2.61
CA ASN A 31 4.16 1.84 3.99
C ASN A 31 4.13 0.37 4.44
N GLN A 32 3.16 -0.40 3.96
CA GLN A 32 3.07 -1.84 4.21
C GLN A 32 4.20 -2.61 3.53
N GLN A 33 4.56 -2.23 2.30
CA GLN A 33 5.69 -2.83 1.60
C GLN A 33 7.01 -2.61 2.35
N LEU A 34 7.19 -1.45 2.98
CA LEU A 34 8.42 -1.11 3.72
C LEU A 34 8.52 -1.76 5.10
N HIS A 35 7.43 -1.77 5.86
CA HIS A 35 7.44 -2.20 7.26
C HIS A 35 6.86 -3.61 7.47
N GLY A 36 6.31 -4.22 6.42
CA GLY A 36 5.52 -5.44 6.50
C GLY A 36 4.19 -5.22 7.24
N SER A 37 3.57 -6.31 7.72
CA SER A 37 2.34 -6.31 8.51
C SER A 37 1.05 -5.96 7.73
N ALA A 38 -0.09 -5.88 8.44
CA ALA A 38 -1.40 -5.62 7.87
C ALA A 38 -1.71 -4.12 7.77
N VAL A 39 -2.59 -3.73 6.83
CA VAL A 39 -3.14 -2.37 6.70
C VAL A 39 -4.63 -2.40 7.03
N HIS A 40 -5.09 -1.40 7.78
CA HIS A 40 -6.52 -1.22 8.07
C HIS A 40 -7.08 -0.04 7.28
N ILE A 41 -8.03 -0.31 6.36
CA ILE A 41 -8.75 0.72 5.61
C ILE A 41 -10.20 0.72 6.10
N ASN A 42 -10.58 1.80 6.78
CA ASN A 42 -11.95 1.99 7.25
C ASN A 42 -12.76 2.76 6.20
N CYS A 43 -13.90 2.20 5.78
CA CYS A 43 -14.76 2.76 4.74
C CYS A 43 -16.16 3.05 5.31
N ALA A 44 -16.48 4.31 5.55
CA ALA A 44 -17.77 4.70 6.11
C ALA A 44 -18.83 4.87 5.00
N PHE A 45 -19.60 3.82 4.71
CA PHE A 45 -20.70 3.88 3.73
C PHE A 45 -22.03 4.19 4.42
N PRO A 46 -22.66 5.36 4.17
CA PRO A 46 -23.99 5.66 4.69
C PRO A 46 -25.07 4.88 3.92
N GLU A 47 -26.18 4.57 4.59
CA GLU A 47 -27.38 4.04 3.96
C GLU A 47 -28.01 5.07 2.99
N PRO A 48 -28.71 4.64 1.92
CA PRO A 48 -28.99 3.25 1.55
C PRO A 48 -27.82 2.58 0.82
N LEU A 49 -27.52 1.33 1.18
CA LEU A 49 -26.46 0.53 0.55
C LEU A 49 -26.90 -0.12 -0.78
N TYR A 50 -28.20 -0.12 -1.03
CA TYR A 50 -28.80 -0.63 -2.26
C TYR A 50 -29.34 0.54 -3.06
N SER A 51 -28.97 0.60 -4.34
CA SER A 51 -29.48 1.59 -5.26
C SER A 51 -29.92 0.91 -6.55
N ASP A 52 -31.13 1.21 -6.98
CA ASP A 52 -31.63 0.89 -8.33
C ASP A 52 -31.21 1.99 -9.34
N GLY A 53 -30.34 2.89 -8.92
CA GLY A 53 -29.86 4.02 -9.70
C GLY A 53 -28.91 3.61 -10.81
N GLU A 54 -29.06 4.26 -11.95
CA GLU A 54 -28.16 4.15 -13.09
C GLU A 54 -26.71 4.54 -12.72
N LYS A 55 -25.77 3.58 -12.80
CA LYS A 55 -24.34 3.82 -12.53
C LYS A 55 -23.71 4.85 -13.48
N SER A 56 -24.34 5.07 -14.64
CA SER A 56 -23.94 6.09 -15.62
C SER A 56 -23.92 7.50 -15.04
N ALA A 57 -24.70 7.78 -13.98
CA ALA A 57 -24.70 9.05 -13.27
C ALA A 57 -23.32 9.44 -12.68
N TYR A 58 -22.45 8.46 -12.41
CA TYR A 58 -21.12 8.69 -11.84
C TYR A 58 -20.00 8.70 -12.90
N GLN A 59 -20.33 8.57 -14.18
CA GLN A 59 -19.33 8.48 -15.24
C GLN A 59 -18.43 9.72 -15.30
N SER A 60 -18.98 10.90 -15.09
CA SER A 60 -18.22 12.16 -15.05
C SER A 60 -17.24 12.24 -13.88
N TYR A 61 -17.54 11.57 -12.77
CA TYR A 61 -16.65 11.49 -11.62
C TYR A 61 -15.53 10.46 -11.86
N LEU A 62 -15.89 9.29 -12.39
CA LEU A 62 -14.98 8.19 -12.71
C LEU A 62 -14.03 8.50 -13.88
N SER A 63 -14.40 9.40 -14.79
CA SER A 63 -13.58 9.76 -15.96
C SER A 63 -12.21 10.31 -15.56
N SER A 64 -12.11 10.98 -14.41
CA SER A 64 -10.86 11.54 -13.87
C SER A 64 -9.74 10.52 -13.68
N VAL A 65 -10.07 9.24 -13.49
CA VAL A 65 -9.12 8.15 -13.27
C VAL A 65 -9.23 7.05 -14.33
N GLU A 66 -9.92 7.29 -15.44
CA GLU A 66 -10.17 6.26 -16.45
C GLU A 66 -8.87 5.78 -17.13
N ALA A 67 -7.95 6.71 -17.40
CA ALA A 67 -6.64 6.38 -17.98
C ALA A 67 -5.84 5.47 -17.05
N TRP A 68 -5.82 5.79 -15.75
CA TRP A 68 -5.21 4.94 -14.73
C TRP A 68 -5.89 3.57 -14.67
N ARG A 69 -7.22 3.51 -14.66
CA ARG A 69 -7.96 2.24 -14.60
C ARG A 69 -7.60 1.27 -15.74
N LYS A 70 -7.15 1.77 -16.89
CA LYS A 70 -6.69 0.97 -18.04
C LYS A 70 -5.23 0.51 -17.91
N GLY A 71 -4.40 1.24 -17.16
CA GLY A 71 -3.01 0.87 -16.87
C GLY A 71 -2.93 0.17 -15.52
N GLY A 72 -2.69 -1.13 -15.47
CA GLY A 72 -2.68 -1.92 -14.22
C GLY A 72 -1.52 -1.62 -13.24
N GLN A 73 -1.16 -0.35 -13.05
CA GLN A 73 -0.10 0.14 -12.17
C GLN A 73 -0.72 0.93 -11.00
N THR A 74 0.07 1.18 -9.95
CA THR A 74 -0.35 2.10 -8.87
C THR A 74 -0.59 3.50 -9.42
N TYR A 75 -1.47 4.27 -8.78
CA TYR A 75 -1.80 5.62 -9.22
C TYR A 75 -0.63 6.60 -8.98
N THR A 76 0.07 6.41 -7.87
CA THR A 76 1.30 7.12 -7.49
C THR A 76 2.42 6.11 -7.24
N GLN A 77 3.64 6.45 -7.64
CA GLN A 77 4.83 5.65 -7.37
C GLN A 77 5.76 6.41 -6.43
N ARG A 78 6.22 5.73 -5.39
CA ARG A 78 7.28 6.22 -4.51
C ARG A 78 8.48 5.30 -4.64
N PHE A 79 9.64 5.88 -4.83
CA PHE A 79 10.89 5.14 -4.92
C PHE A 79 11.60 5.25 -3.57
N VAL A 80 11.99 4.11 -3.01
CA VAL A 80 12.93 4.07 -1.88
C VAL A 80 14.26 3.59 -2.41
N SER A 81 15.30 4.39 -2.20
CA SER A 81 16.66 3.92 -2.41
C SER A 81 16.98 2.90 -1.31
N PRO A 82 17.41 1.67 -1.66
CA PRO A 82 17.81 0.71 -0.65
C PRO A 82 18.93 1.32 0.21
N SER A 83 18.68 1.45 1.51
CA SER A 83 19.71 1.88 2.45
C SER A 83 20.52 0.65 2.85
N PHE A 84 21.70 0.49 2.26
CA PHE A 84 22.67 -0.48 2.74
C PHE A 84 23.36 0.10 3.98
N ARG A 85 23.33 -0.63 5.09
CA ARG A 85 24.22 -0.37 6.21
C ARG A 85 25.37 -1.35 6.12
N ASP A 86 26.59 -0.84 6.25
CA ASP A 86 27.75 -1.69 6.38
C ASP A 86 27.60 -2.59 7.61
N ILE A 87 27.87 -3.88 7.43
CA ILE A 87 27.90 -4.83 8.53
C ILE A 87 29.13 -4.46 9.37
N PRO A 88 28.98 -4.16 10.67
CA PRO A 88 30.11 -3.82 11.51
C PRO A 88 31.13 -4.97 11.53
N PHE A 89 32.39 -4.64 11.30
CA PHE A 89 33.49 -5.61 11.27
C PHE A 89 33.65 -6.28 12.65
N CYS A 90 33.51 -7.61 12.69
CA CYS A 90 33.55 -8.38 13.94
C CYS A 90 34.52 -9.58 13.88
N ALA A 91 35.59 -9.49 13.09
CA ALA A 91 36.55 -10.59 12.89
C ALA A 91 37.33 -11.00 14.16
N ASP A 92 37.48 -10.10 15.13
CA ASP A 92 38.34 -10.33 16.30
C ASP A 92 37.65 -11.11 17.44
N ARG A 93 36.42 -11.63 17.22
CA ARG A 93 35.65 -12.35 18.23
C ARG A 93 35.05 -13.63 17.66
N LYS A 94 34.99 -14.68 18.48
CA LYS A 94 34.18 -15.87 18.17
C LYS A 94 32.71 -15.45 18.12
N GLY A 95 32.05 -15.67 16.99
CA GLY A 95 30.66 -15.30 16.77
C GLY A 95 29.88 -16.41 16.06
N VAL A 96 28.55 -16.40 16.23
CA VAL A 96 27.61 -17.25 15.50
C VAL A 96 26.64 -16.33 14.79
N VAL A 97 26.40 -16.58 13.51
CA VAL A 97 25.37 -15.88 12.72
C VAL A 97 24.14 -16.77 12.70
N VAL A 98 23.02 -16.25 13.22
CA VAL A 98 21.73 -16.94 13.16
C VAL A 98 20.89 -16.20 12.12
N ILE A 99 20.59 -16.88 11.02
CA ILE A 99 19.69 -16.35 10.00
C ILE A 99 18.32 -16.98 10.21
N GLY A 100 17.30 -16.12 10.34
CA GLY A 100 15.91 -16.53 10.52
C GLY A 100 15.26 -16.96 9.20
N SER A 101 14.04 -16.49 8.95
CA SER A 101 13.33 -16.79 7.71
C SER A 101 13.98 -16.08 6.51
N LEU A 102 14.44 -16.86 5.54
CA LEU A 102 14.87 -16.39 4.22
C LEU A 102 13.88 -16.85 3.14
N SER A 103 13.87 -16.15 2.01
CA SER A 103 13.29 -16.72 0.78
C SER A 103 14.10 -17.94 0.34
N ALA A 104 13.45 -18.87 -0.36
CA ALA A 104 14.09 -20.11 -0.81
C ALA A 104 15.33 -19.86 -1.69
N GLU A 105 15.31 -18.80 -2.50
CA GLU A 105 16.44 -18.41 -3.35
C GLU A 105 17.70 -18.08 -2.51
N HIS A 106 17.55 -17.28 -1.45
CA HIS A 106 18.67 -16.85 -0.62
C HIS A 106 19.14 -17.95 0.35
N ALA A 107 18.28 -18.91 0.67
CA ALA A 107 18.65 -20.05 1.51
C ALA A 107 19.55 -21.06 0.78
N GLN A 108 19.51 -21.10 -0.56
CA GLN A 108 20.33 -22.00 -1.37
C GLN A 108 21.75 -21.48 -1.61
N GLU A 109 21.99 -20.19 -1.38
CA GLU A 109 23.29 -19.52 -1.56
C GLU A 109 24.07 -19.34 -0.25
N ALA A 110 23.47 -19.69 0.90
CA ALA A 110 24.07 -19.59 2.25
C ALA A 110 24.75 -20.89 2.67
#